data_AF-A0A934VBM8-F1
#
_entry.id   AF-A0A934VBM8-F1
#
_cell.length_a   1.000
_cell.length_b   1.000
_cell.length_c   1.000
_cell.angle_alpha   90.00
_cell.angle_beta   90.00
_cell.angle_gamma   90.00
#
_symmetry.space_group_name_H-M   'P 1'
#
loop_
_entity.id
_entity.type
_entity.pdbx_description
1 polymer ?
#
loop_
_entity_poly.entity_id
_entity_poly.type
_entity_poly.pdbx_seq_one_letter_code
_entity_poly.pdbx_strand_id
1 'polypeptide(L)'
;MKPSLLSLRFIAKMFFAGMMMSSSAIAQDVLEHLRTTAEAEVAMADAEGKLKKMDLAQKYATALGNLEKSLAAAGELDAIVHLREEQEAVRGTGEPTPHDDKPLVDLRAKYLKSRDDIDAATKGARAQVAQGTGKKIKEQEAVLTKAGKVEEALNLRKEGERLLLQLSGGSAAETVAFADDPRANSLPALNDLEMIKLPPDKPPVADNPFAIKGDWLTSMTVPVAKQKVREPIIVGHREKNIWITVVVSPNSIWSGAERGKVHLAAGTFIATKSRFENLELGADHANRFYFANCAFTSCKFPKVGWWHDGGWFFAKHYFENCHIKGSYAGRLTVQENGIRAQTCVFEDVEFPTIRFQKHQPADFVNDKWLRLVNCRFVKCKLPLSFLLLTRDCVFENCVVSEDIDRGDDVEITKPIQIDMYVSNTQIRVNKMPAAVTINQKKYSDPKVAAVPTAASLTALMAK
;
A
#
# COMPACT_ATOMS: atom_id res chain seq x y z
N MET A 1 -22.35 -1.94 47.61
CA MET A 1 -23.69 -2.38 47.18
C MET A 1 -23.57 -2.99 45.79
N LYS A 2 -23.72 -4.31 45.67
CA LYS A 2 -23.64 -5.04 44.38
C LYS A 2 -25.01 -4.96 43.70
N PRO A 3 -25.16 -4.52 42.44
CA PRO A 3 -26.41 -4.69 41.74
C PRO A 3 -26.51 -6.15 41.25
N SER A 4 -27.58 -6.82 41.66
CA SER A 4 -27.95 -8.14 41.16
C SER A 4 -28.37 -8.02 39.70
N LEU A 5 -27.64 -8.68 38.81
CA LEU A 5 -28.08 -8.97 37.44
C LEU A 5 -29.30 -9.91 37.53
N LEU A 6 -30.50 -9.33 37.38
CA LEU A 6 -31.72 -10.09 37.13
C LEU A 6 -31.54 -10.85 35.80
N SER A 7 -31.48 -12.18 35.87
CA SER A 7 -31.57 -13.02 34.68
C SER A 7 -32.99 -12.93 34.12
N LEU A 8 -33.17 -12.28 32.98
CA LEU A 8 -34.35 -12.46 32.14
C LEU A 8 -34.28 -13.85 31.50
N ARG A 9 -34.73 -14.86 32.25
CA ARG A 9 -35.11 -16.18 31.74
C ARG A 9 -36.63 -16.27 31.72
N PHE A 10 -37.29 -15.56 30.81
CA PHE A 10 -38.69 -15.80 30.50
C PHE A 10 -38.96 -15.32 29.08
N ILE A 11 -39.03 -16.27 28.15
CA ILE A 11 -40.06 -16.41 27.10
C ILE A 11 -39.79 -17.79 26.48
N ALA A 12 -40.43 -18.80 27.06
CA ALA A 12 -40.61 -20.10 26.46
C ALA A 12 -42.12 -20.33 26.47
N LYS A 13 -42.76 -20.03 25.33
CA LYS A 13 -44.07 -20.53 24.85
C LYS A 13 -44.61 -19.56 23.81
N MET A 14 -44.33 -19.81 22.54
CA MET A 14 -45.25 -19.42 21.46
C MET A 14 -45.46 -20.58 20.50
N PHE A 15 -46.67 -21.14 20.63
CA PHE A 15 -47.59 -21.57 19.57
C PHE A 15 -47.06 -22.41 18.40
N PHE A 16 -47.25 -23.73 18.53
CA PHE A 16 -47.58 -24.62 17.41
C PHE A 16 -49.08 -24.46 17.11
N ALA A 17 -49.45 -23.54 16.22
CA ALA A 17 -50.78 -23.51 15.61
C ALA A 17 -50.59 -23.66 14.10
N GLY A 18 -51.16 -24.73 13.55
CA GLY A 18 -50.96 -25.17 12.18
C GLY A 18 -51.51 -24.19 11.16
N MET A 19 -50.61 -23.37 10.61
CA MET A 19 -50.72 -22.85 9.26
C MET A 19 -49.55 -23.45 8.48
N MET A 20 -49.81 -24.03 7.31
CA MET A 20 -48.78 -24.39 6.35
C MET A 20 -48.16 -23.11 5.78
N MET A 21 -47.42 -22.38 6.61
CA MET A 21 -46.47 -21.38 6.14
C MET A 21 -45.44 -22.12 5.28
N SER A 22 -45.19 -21.60 4.08
CA SER A 22 -44.13 -22.12 3.22
C SER A 22 -42.84 -22.22 4.04
N SER A 23 -42.16 -23.35 3.97
CA SER A 23 -41.03 -23.68 4.86
C SER A 23 -39.91 -22.63 4.84
N SER A 24 -39.74 -21.91 3.73
CA SER A 24 -38.77 -20.82 3.59
C SER A 24 -38.99 -19.63 4.54
N ALA A 25 -40.25 -19.34 4.91
CA ALA A 25 -40.57 -18.24 5.80
C ALA A 25 -40.03 -18.47 7.23
N ILE A 26 -39.99 -19.73 7.68
CA ILE A 26 -39.54 -20.08 9.03
C ILE A 26 -38.04 -19.85 9.19
N ALA A 27 -37.23 -20.16 8.17
CA ALA A 27 -35.78 -19.93 8.23
C ALA A 27 -35.43 -18.44 8.23
N GLN A 28 -36.17 -17.63 7.47
CA GLN A 28 -36.01 -16.18 7.45
C GLN A 28 -36.42 -15.54 8.78
N ASP A 29 -37.56 -15.95 9.36
CA ASP A 29 -38.02 -15.44 10.66
C ASP A 29 -37.00 -15.73 11.78
N VAL A 30 -36.40 -16.93 11.78
CA VAL A 30 -35.37 -17.29 12.76
C VAL A 30 -34.11 -16.44 12.58
N LEU A 31 -33.66 -16.24 11.33
CA LEU A 31 -32.50 -15.40 11.06
C LEU A 31 -32.75 -13.94 11.48
N GLU A 32 -33.91 -13.39 11.17
CA GLU A 32 -34.26 -12.01 11.51
C GLU A 32 -34.36 -11.81 13.02
N HIS A 33 -34.90 -12.80 13.74
CA HIS A 33 -34.90 -12.81 15.20
C HIS A 33 -33.49 -12.86 15.77
N LEU A 34 -32.61 -13.70 15.23
CA LEU A 34 -31.20 -13.77 15.62
C LEU A 34 -30.46 -12.45 15.34
N ARG A 35 -30.70 -11.85 14.17
CA ARG A 35 -30.15 -10.54 13.77
C ARG A 35 -30.56 -9.47 14.75
N THR A 36 -31.85 -9.28 14.96
CA THR A 36 -32.40 -8.26 15.87
C THR A 36 -31.85 -8.42 17.29
N THR A 37 -31.77 -9.66 17.78
CA THR A 37 -31.23 -9.95 19.12
C THR A 37 -29.74 -9.60 19.20
N ALA A 38 -28.95 -10.04 18.22
CA ALA A 38 -27.52 -9.80 18.22
C ALA A 38 -27.16 -8.33 18.03
N GLU A 39 -27.89 -7.60 17.19
CA GLU A 39 -27.74 -6.15 17.02
C GLU A 39 -28.05 -5.39 18.32
N ALA A 40 -29.11 -5.79 19.04
CA ALA A 40 -29.42 -5.22 20.35
C ALA A 40 -28.31 -5.48 21.38
N GLU A 41 -27.76 -6.69 21.43
CA GLU A 41 -26.65 -7.04 22.33
C GLU A 41 -25.35 -6.28 21.98
N VAL A 42 -25.02 -6.13 20.69
CA VAL A 42 -23.87 -5.32 20.25
C VAL A 42 -24.09 -3.84 20.59
N ALA A 43 -25.28 -3.30 20.35
CA ALA A 43 -25.60 -1.91 20.68
C ALA A 43 -25.48 -1.65 22.20
N MET A 44 -25.87 -2.62 23.03
CA MET A 44 -25.66 -2.55 24.48
C MET A 44 -24.17 -2.54 24.86
N ALA A 45 -23.36 -3.42 24.25
CA ALA A 45 -21.92 -3.47 24.51
C ALA A 45 -21.23 -2.15 24.12
N ASP A 46 -21.63 -1.57 23.00
CA ASP A 46 -21.12 -0.29 22.50
C ASP A 46 -21.51 0.88 23.40
N ALA A 47 -22.77 0.91 23.87
CA ALA A 47 -23.25 1.91 24.80
C ALA A 47 -22.48 1.83 26.14
N GLU A 48 -22.23 0.62 26.65
CA GLU A 48 -21.43 0.41 27.86
C GLU A 48 -19.98 0.86 27.67
N GLY A 49 -19.35 0.50 26.55
CA GLY A 49 -18.01 0.95 26.19
C GLY A 49 -17.91 2.48 26.12
N LYS A 50 -18.89 3.13 25.49
CA LYS A 50 -18.97 4.60 25.39
C LYS A 50 -19.12 5.26 26.77
N LEU A 51 -19.99 4.73 27.62
CA LEU A 51 -20.17 5.24 28.99
C LEU A 51 -18.88 5.11 29.81
N LYS A 52 -18.18 3.98 29.72
CA LYS A 52 -16.88 3.79 30.39
C LYS A 52 -15.82 4.76 29.90
N LYS A 53 -15.78 5.04 28.59
CA LYS A 53 -14.86 6.04 28.01
C LYS A 53 -15.17 7.46 28.50
N MET A 54 -16.45 7.82 28.60
CA MET A 54 -16.86 9.12 29.15
C MET A 54 -16.47 9.26 30.63
N ASP A 55 -16.69 8.23 31.45
CA ASP A 55 -16.26 8.20 32.85
C ASP A 55 -14.73 8.29 32.97
N LEU A 56 -13.98 7.57 32.13
CA LEU A 56 -12.53 7.64 32.08
C LEU A 56 -12.03 9.04 31.70
N ALA A 57 -12.66 9.68 30.71
CA ALA A 57 -12.33 11.05 30.31
C ALA A 57 -12.59 12.06 31.45
N GLN A 58 -13.68 11.90 32.20
CA GLN A 58 -13.98 12.75 33.35
C GLN A 58 -12.95 12.57 34.49
N LYS A 59 -12.55 11.32 34.76
CA LYS A 59 -11.48 11.01 35.73
C LYS A 59 -10.15 11.61 35.29
N TYR A 60 -9.83 11.54 34.00
CA TYR A 60 -8.62 12.12 33.44
C TYR A 60 -8.62 13.65 33.57
N ALA A 61 -9.71 14.32 33.20
CA ALA A 61 -9.86 15.77 33.37
C ALA A 61 -9.68 16.21 34.83
N THR A 62 -10.19 15.43 35.79
CA THR A 62 -9.99 15.68 37.23
C THR A 62 -8.52 15.54 37.63
N ALA A 63 -7.83 14.51 37.12
CA ALA A 63 -6.40 14.30 37.36
C ALA A 63 -5.54 15.44 36.79
N LEU A 64 -5.85 15.91 35.57
CA LEU A 64 -5.22 17.08 34.96
C LEU A 64 -5.43 18.34 35.81
N GLY A 65 -6.65 18.58 36.32
CA GLY A 65 -6.92 19.73 37.19
C GLY A 65 -6.16 19.69 38.53
N ASN A 66 -5.87 18.50 39.07
CA ASN A 66 -5.02 18.37 40.25
C ASN A 66 -3.53 18.59 39.92
N LEU A 67 -3.07 18.11 38.76
CA LEU A 67 -1.71 18.35 38.28
C LEU A 67 -1.48 19.84 38.03
N GLU A 68 -2.43 20.56 37.45
CA GLU A 68 -2.36 22.02 37.24
C GLU A 68 -2.12 22.77 38.56
N LYS A 69 -2.83 22.41 39.63
CA LYS A 69 -2.63 23.02 40.96
C LYS A 69 -1.22 22.76 41.51
N SER A 70 -0.68 21.56 41.28
CA SER A 70 0.68 21.21 41.70
C SER A 70 1.74 21.99 40.92
N LEU A 71 1.59 22.10 39.60
CA LEU A 71 2.49 22.86 38.74
C LEU A 71 2.43 24.37 39.03
N ALA A 72 1.25 24.90 39.33
CA ALA A 72 1.07 26.29 39.74
C ALA A 72 1.79 26.60 41.06
N ALA A 73 1.75 25.68 42.03
CA ALA A 73 2.50 25.83 43.28
C ALA A 73 4.02 25.76 43.07
N ALA A 74 4.48 25.03 42.05
CA ALA A 74 5.89 24.93 41.68
C ALA A 74 6.39 26.08 40.78
N GLY A 75 5.48 26.88 40.20
CA GLY A 75 5.82 27.98 39.29
C GLY A 75 6.18 27.54 37.86
N GLU A 76 5.73 26.36 37.42
CA GLU A 76 6.05 25.81 36.09
C GLU A 76 5.06 26.27 35.01
N LEU A 77 5.24 27.50 34.49
CA LEU A 77 4.30 28.12 33.54
C LEU A 77 4.13 27.32 32.24
N ASP A 78 5.21 26.89 31.59
CA ASP A 78 5.15 26.20 30.30
C ASP A 78 4.37 24.88 30.39
N ALA A 79 4.60 24.10 31.46
CA ALA A 79 3.88 22.87 31.73
C ALA A 79 2.37 23.10 31.97
N ILE A 80 2.00 24.23 32.59
CA ILE A 80 0.59 24.62 32.77
C ILE A 80 -0.08 24.92 31.43
N VAL A 81 0.61 25.57 30.49
CA VAL A 81 0.09 25.86 29.15
C VAL A 81 -0.19 24.56 28.40
N HIS A 82 0.79 23.66 28.31
CA HIS A 82 0.63 22.35 27.66
C HIS A 82 -0.46 21.50 28.30
N LEU A 83 -0.61 21.55 29.62
CA LEU A 83 -1.66 20.84 30.34
C LEU A 83 -3.06 21.35 29.97
N ARG A 84 -3.23 22.67 29.80
CA ARG A 84 -4.50 23.27 29.38
C ARG A 84 -4.85 22.90 27.94
N GLU A 85 -3.87 22.89 27.05
CA GLU A 85 -4.03 22.39 25.68
C GLU A 85 -4.48 20.93 25.68
N GLU A 86 -3.90 20.09 26.55
CA GLU A 86 -4.34 18.70 26.70
C GLU A 86 -5.76 18.56 27.24
N GLN A 87 -6.15 19.38 28.23
CA GLN A 87 -7.53 19.41 28.74
C GLN A 87 -8.53 19.76 27.64
N GLU A 88 -8.21 20.74 26.80
CA GLU A 88 -9.06 21.16 25.68
C GLU A 88 -9.14 20.07 24.61
N ALA A 89 -8.01 19.47 24.24
CA ALA A 89 -7.96 18.36 23.28
C ALA A 89 -8.79 17.16 23.76
N VAL A 90 -8.63 16.72 25.01
CA VAL A 90 -9.41 15.59 25.55
C VAL A 90 -10.91 15.91 25.62
N ARG A 91 -11.30 17.16 25.92
CA ARG A 91 -12.72 17.56 25.89
C ARG A 91 -13.30 17.62 24.49
N GLY A 92 -12.51 18.05 23.51
CA GLY A 92 -12.94 18.21 22.13
C GLY A 92 -12.93 16.90 21.33
N THR A 93 -11.78 16.23 21.30
CA THR A 93 -11.53 15.06 20.45
C THR A 93 -11.49 13.75 21.23
N GLY A 94 -11.26 13.79 22.54
CA GLY A 94 -10.98 12.60 23.34
C GLY A 94 -9.56 12.07 23.19
N GLU A 95 -8.70 12.77 22.44
CA GLU A 95 -7.29 12.41 22.24
C GLU A 95 -6.38 13.38 23.00
N PRO A 96 -5.35 12.87 23.71
CA PRO A 96 -4.37 13.72 24.38
C PRO A 96 -3.38 14.33 23.37
N THR A 97 -2.73 15.42 23.76
CA THR A 97 -1.70 16.12 22.96
C THR A 97 -0.34 15.41 23.03
N PRO A 98 0.63 15.75 22.16
CA PRO A 98 1.93 15.08 22.11
C PRO A 98 3.02 15.77 22.96
N HIS A 99 2.70 16.58 23.96
CA HIS A 99 3.73 17.25 24.77
C HIS A 99 4.51 16.25 25.64
N ASP A 100 5.80 16.54 25.85
CA ASP A 100 6.76 15.64 26.51
C ASP A 100 6.99 15.95 28.01
N ASP A 101 6.15 16.79 28.60
CA ASP A 101 6.24 17.11 30.03
C ASP A 101 6.06 15.84 30.87
N LYS A 102 7.10 15.46 31.61
CA LYS A 102 7.15 14.17 32.32
C LYS A 102 5.90 13.88 33.18
N PRO A 103 5.37 14.83 34.00
CA PRO A 103 4.16 14.58 34.77
C PRO A 103 2.91 14.31 33.92
N LEU A 104 2.83 14.95 32.75
CA LEU A 104 1.73 14.80 31.80
C LEU A 104 1.82 13.46 31.06
N VAL A 105 3.02 13.09 30.60
CA VAL A 105 3.30 11.79 29.95
C VAL A 105 2.90 10.62 30.84
N ASP A 106 3.22 10.68 32.14
CA ASP A 106 2.88 9.61 33.10
C ASP A 106 1.36 9.46 33.29
N LEU A 107 0.61 10.57 33.33
CA LEU A 107 -0.85 10.54 33.40
C LEU A 107 -1.46 10.03 32.08
N ARG A 108 -0.95 10.50 30.95
CA ARG A 108 -1.38 10.11 29.60
C ARG A 108 -1.21 8.63 29.36
N ALA A 109 -0.07 8.06 29.76
CA ALA A 109 0.18 6.62 29.64
C ALA A 109 -0.88 5.78 30.40
N LYS A 110 -1.30 6.22 31.59
CA LYS A 110 -2.35 5.54 32.38
C LYS A 110 -3.73 5.68 31.71
N TYR A 111 -4.03 6.85 31.17
CA TYR A 111 -5.28 7.10 30.45
C TYR A 111 -5.39 6.24 29.18
N LEU A 112 -4.37 6.29 28.32
CA LEU A 112 -4.33 5.52 27.08
C LEU A 112 -4.42 4.01 27.34
N LYS A 113 -3.67 3.50 28.33
CA LYS A 113 -3.77 2.09 28.72
C LYS A 113 -5.19 1.71 29.17
N SER A 114 -5.83 2.54 30.00
CA SER A 114 -7.20 2.28 30.47
C SER A 114 -8.22 2.35 29.33
N ARG A 115 -7.98 3.23 28.36
CA ARG A 115 -8.80 3.33 27.14
C ARG A 115 -8.67 2.08 26.28
N ASP A 116 -7.45 1.60 26.07
CA ASP A 116 -7.17 0.37 25.33
C ASP A 116 -7.83 -0.84 26.01
N ASP A 117 -7.82 -0.92 27.34
CA ASP A 117 -8.49 -1.97 28.10
C ASP A 117 -10.03 -1.93 27.89
N ILE A 118 -10.64 -0.73 27.82
CA ILE A 118 -12.08 -0.58 27.52
C ILE A 118 -12.38 -1.02 26.08
N ASP A 119 -11.52 -0.66 25.12
CA ASP A 119 -11.68 -1.06 23.73
C ASP A 119 -11.53 -2.57 23.54
N ALA A 120 -10.55 -3.19 24.20
CA ALA A 120 -10.37 -4.63 24.22
C ALA A 120 -11.58 -5.33 24.84
N ALA A 121 -12.13 -4.82 25.95
CA ALA A 121 -13.31 -5.37 26.58
C ALA A 121 -14.57 -5.26 25.69
N THR A 122 -14.76 -4.11 25.03
CA THR A 122 -15.89 -3.88 24.11
C THR A 122 -15.79 -4.82 22.91
N LYS A 123 -14.59 -4.96 22.33
CA LYS A 123 -14.33 -5.92 21.25
C LYS A 123 -14.57 -7.36 21.70
N GLY A 124 -14.14 -7.72 22.91
CA GLY A 124 -14.38 -9.02 23.51
C GLY A 124 -15.87 -9.33 23.68
N ALA A 125 -16.66 -8.36 24.12
CA ALA A 125 -18.12 -8.50 24.24
C ALA A 125 -18.78 -8.75 22.87
N ARG A 126 -18.42 -7.97 21.84
CA ARG A 126 -18.90 -8.20 20.47
C ARG A 126 -18.54 -9.59 19.94
N ALA A 127 -17.32 -10.06 20.20
CA ALA A 127 -16.88 -11.39 19.81
C ALA A 127 -17.71 -12.49 20.50
N GLN A 128 -18.08 -12.32 21.78
CA GLN A 128 -18.96 -13.24 22.49
C GLN A 128 -20.38 -13.28 21.89
N VAL A 129 -20.94 -12.12 21.52
CA VAL A 129 -22.24 -12.05 20.83
C VAL A 129 -22.17 -12.78 19.49
N ALA A 130 -21.13 -12.53 18.69
CA ALA A 130 -20.92 -13.24 17.43
C ALA A 130 -20.78 -14.75 17.64
N GLN A 131 -19.99 -15.20 18.62
CA GLN A 131 -19.83 -16.63 18.93
C GLN A 131 -21.16 -17.28 19.35
N GLY A 132 -21.94 -16.62 20.21
CA GLY A 132 -23.25 -17.08 20.65
C GLY A 132 -24.25 -17.21 19.49
N THR A 133 -24.30 -16.20 18.62
CA THR A 133 -25.13 -16.20 17.41
C THR A 133 -24.69 -17.28 16.43
N GLY A 134 -23.39 -17.47 16.23
CA GLY A 134 -22.84 -18.49 15.34
C GLY A 134 -23.18 -19.91 15.80
N LYS A 135 -23.20 -20.15 17.11
CA LYS A 135 -23.65 -21.43 17.68
C LYS A 135 -25.15 -21.69 17.37
N LYS A 136 -26.01 -20.69 17.58
CA LYS A 136 -27.46 -20.79 17.28
C LYS A 136 -27.72 -21.04 15.80
N ILE A 137 -26.97 -20.37 14.90
CA ILE A 137 -27.06 -20.60 13.45
C ILE A 137 -26.73 -22.07 13.13
N LYS A 138 -25.62 -22.61 13.65
CA LYS A 138 -25.23 -24.01 13.41
C LYS A 138 -26.23 -25.03 13.96
N GLU A 139 -26.79 -24.76 15.14
CA GLU A 139 -27.84 -25.61 15.72
C GLU A 139 -29.07 -25.65 14.80
N GLN A 140 -29.50 -24.49 14.30
CA GLN A 140 -30.66 -24.40 13.42
C GLN A 140 -30.39 -24.99 12.02
N GLU A 141 -29.17 -24.83 11.50
CA GLU A 141 -28.72 -25.48 10.28
C GLU A 141 -28.86 -27.01 10.40
N ALA A 142 -28.38 -27.60 11.50
CA ALA A 142 -28.47 -29.03 11.75
C ALA A 142 -29.93 -29.51 11.87
N VAL A 143 -30.83 -28.71 12.44
CA VAL A 143 -32.27 -28.99 12.49
C VAL A 143 -32.88 -29.03 11.09
N LEU A 144 -32.57 -28.04 10.24
CA LEU A 144 -33.06 -27.98 8.86
C LEU A 144 -32.51 -29.13 8.00
N THR A 145 -31.24 -29.48 8.14
CA THR A 145 -30.64 -30.63 7.44
C THR A 145 -31.31 -31.95 7.84
N LYS A 146 -31.54 -32.19 9.14
CA LYS A 146 -32.24 -33.40 9.62
C LYS A 146 -33.69 -33.47 9.13
N ALA A 147 -34.33 -32.33 8.90
CA ALA A 147 -35.67 -32.24 8.33
C ALA A 147 -35.71 -32.42 6.80
N GLY A 148 -34.55 -32.68 6.15
CA GLY A 148 -34.45 -32.81 4.69
C GLY A 148 -34.49 -31.48 3.93
N LYS A 149 -34.44 -30.35 4.62
CA LYS A 149 -34.55 -29.00 4.04
C LYS A 149 -33.16 -28.41 3.73
N VAL A 150 -32.44 -29.05 2.81
CA VAL A 150 -31.03 -28.73 2.54
C VAL A 150 -30.84 -27.31 2.01
N GLU A 151 -31.68 -26.84 1.08
CA GLU A 151 -31.57 -25.48 0.51
C GLU A 151 -31.79 -24.38 1.56
N GLU A 152 -32.74 -24.56 2.48
CA GLU A 152 -32.98 -23.62 3.59
C GLU A 152 -31.79 -23.59 4.55
N ALA A 153 -31.18 -24.75 4.83
CA ALA A 153 -29.97 -24.85 5.65
C ALA A 153 -28.78 -24.12 5.00
N LEU A 154 -28.59 -24.27 3.68
CA LEU A 154 -27.54 -23.57 2.93
C LEU A 154 -27.75 -22.05 2.92
N ASN A 155 -28.98 -21.60 2.71
CA ASN A 155 -29.31 -20.17 2.73
C ASN A 155 -29.13 -19.57 4.13
N LEU A 156 -29.54 -20.29 5.18
CA LEU A 156 -29.31 -19.89 6.57
C LEU A 156 -27.82 -19.77 6.89
N ARG A 157 -27.00 -20.73 6.43
CA ARG A 157 -25.53 -20.66 6.61
C ARG A 157 -24.95 -19.41 5.96
N LYS A 158 -25.30 -19.14 4.70
CA LYS A 158 -24.79 -17.99 3.93
C LYS A 158 -25.15 -16.65 4.57
N GLU A 159 -26.42 -16.46 4.93
CA GLU A 159 -26.87 -15.21 5.56
C GLU A 159 -26.39 -15.11 7.02
N GLY A 160 -26.24 -16.24 7.71
CA GLY A 160 -25.62 -16.33 9.02
C GLY A 160 -24.16 -15.90 9.03
N GLU A 161 -23.37 -16.33 8.06
CA GLU A 161 -21.97 -15.92 7.88
C GLU A 161 -21.84 -14.40 7.65
N ARG A 162 -22.73 -13.81 6.85
CA ARG A 162 -22.82 -12.35 6.67
C ARG A 162 -23.10 -11.62 7.98
N LEU A 163 -24.07 -12.12 8.75
CA LEU A 163 -24.40 -11.54 10.06
C LEU A 163 -23.21 -11.61 11.02
N LEU A 164 -22.47 -12.72 11.06
CA LEU A 164 -21.27 -12.87 11.90
C LEU A 164 -20.16 -11.89 11.54
N LEU A 165 -19.96 -11.61 10.24
CA LEU A 165 -19.01 -10.59 9.79
C LEU A 165 -19.41 -9.19 10.26
N GLN A 166 -20.69 -8.84 10.16
CA GLN A 166 -21.22 -7.55 10.62
C GLN A 166 -21.04 -7.39 12.13
N LEU A 167 -21.43 -8.40 12.92
CA LEU A 167 -21.37 -8.34 14.39
C LEU A 167 -19.93 -8.27 14.92
N SER A 168 -18.98 -8.91 14.23
CA SER A 168 -17.56 -8.91 14.64
C SER A 168 -16.80 -7.64 14.27
N GLY A 169 -17.40 -6.69 13.53
CA GLY A 169 -16.70 -5.52 13.01
C GLY A 169 -15.49 -5.89 12.15
N GLY A 170 -15.58 -7.00 11.40
CA GLY A 170 -14.49 -7.55 10.59
C GLY A 170 -13.42 -8.34 11.36
N SER A 171 -13.45 -8.37 12.69
CA SER A 171 -12.43 -9.08 13.48
C SER A 171 -12.56 -10.61 13.45
N ALA A 172 -13.72 -11.15 13.03
CA ALA A 172 -13.92 -12.59 12.81
C ALA A 172 -13.76 -13.01 11.35
N ALA A 173 -13.22 -12.14 10.47
CA ALA A 173 -13.04 -12.43 9.04
C ALA A 173 -12.24 -13.71 8.77
N GLU A 174 -11.31 -14.09 9.65
CA GLU A 174 -10.52 -15.33 9.52
C GLU A 174 -11.35 -16.61 9.71
N THR A 175 -12.51 -16.53 10.37
CA THR A 175 -13.36 -17.71 10.69
C THR A 175 -14.52 -17.93 9.71
N VAL A 176 -14.73 -16.99 8.79
CA VAL A 176 -15.79 -17.05 7.78
C VAL A 176 -15.12 -17.38 6.46
N ALA A 177 -15.45 -18.55 5.90
CA ALA A 177 -14.98 -18.91 4.57
C ALA A 177 -15.51 -17.87 3.57
N PHE A 178 -14.64 -17.36 2.69
CA PHE A 178 -15.10 -16.52 1.60
C PHE A 178 -16.08 -17.31 0.74
N ALA A 179 -17.27 -16.77 0.52
CA ALA A 179 -18.12 -17.28 -0.55
C ALA A 179 -17.40 -17.01 -1.88
N ASP A 180 -17.24 -18.04 -2.71
CA ASP A 180 -16.74 -17.86 -4.07
C ASP A 180 -17.64 -16.85 -4.81
N ASP A 181 -17.09 -15.72 -5.25
CA ASP A 181 -17.81 -14.78 -6.12
C ASP A 181 -17.99 -15.48 -7.49
N PRO A 182 -19.23 -15.73 -7.95
CA PRO A 182 -19.46 -16.32 -9.28
C PRO A 182 -18.97 -15.43 -10.44
N ARG A 183 -18.49 -14.22 -10.16
CA ARG A 183 -17.84 -13.29 -11.11
C ARG A 183 -16.33 -13.20 -10.90
N ALA A 184 -15.75 -13.95 -9.97
CA ALA A 184 -14.30 -14.06 -9.86
C ALA A 184 -13.78 -14.79 -11.11
N ASN A 185 -13.51 -14.02 -12.16
CA ASN A 185 -12.40 -14.36 -13.04
C ASN A 185 -11.23 -14.65 -12.09
N SER A 186 -10.84 -15.92 -12.03
CA SER A 186 -9.72 -16.40 -11.21
C SER A 186 -8.57 -15.39 -11.24
N LEU A 187 -7.90 -15.18 -10.10
CA LEU A 187 -6.69 -14.35 -10.05
C LEU A 187 -5.80 -14.66 -11.25
N PRO A 188 -5.25 -13.64 -11.94
CA PRO A 188 -4.41 -13.88 -13.11
C PRO A 188 -3.25 -14.79 -12.70
N ALA A 189 -3.06 -15.88 -13.43
CA ALA A 189 -1.94 -16.78 -13.21
C ALA A 189 -0.62 -16.00 -13.35
N LEU A 190 0.23 -16.08 -12.33
CA LEU A 190 1.52 -15.40 -12.32
C LEU A 190 2.55 -16.25 -13.06
N ASN A 191 2.98 -15.79 -14.23
CA ASN A 191 4.03 -16.46 -14.99
C ASN A 191 5.42 -16.03 -14.52
N ASP A 192 6.42 -16.85 -14.85
CA ASP A 192 7.82 -16.45 -14.81
C ASP A 192 8.07 -15.33 -15.81
N LEU A 193 8.94 -14.40 -15.44
CA LEU A 193 9.22 -13.22 -16.25
C LEU A 193 10.27 -13.50 -17.31
N GLU A 194 9.97 -13.10 -18.56
CA GLU A 194 10.96 -13.07 -19.63
C GLU A 194 12.17 -12.21 -19.18
N MET A 195 13.37 -12.79 -19.12
CA MET A 195 14.58 -12.02 -18.85
C MET A 195 14.88 -11.08 -20.02
N ILE A 196 15.11 -9.80 -19.71
CA ILE A 196 15.55 -8.84 -20.72
C ILE A 196 17.03 -9.13 -21.03
N LYS A 197 17.30 -9.54 -22.26
CA LYS A 197 18.68 -9.68 -22.76
C LYS A 197 19.24 -8.31 -23.11
N LEU A 198 20.35 -7.93 -22.49
CA LEU A 198 21.10 -6.74 -22.90
C LEU A 198 21.62 -6.91 -24.33
N PRO A 199 21.61 -5.86 -25.16
CA PRO A 199 22.20 -5.91 -26.50
C PRO A 199 23.67 -6.37 -26.43
N PRO A 200 24.10 -7.31 -27.28
CA PRO A 200 25.48 -7.81 -27.28
C PRO A 200 26.49 -6.80 -27.85
N ASP A 201 26.02 -5.71 -28.47
CA ASP A 201 26.85 -4.76 -29.20
C ASP A 201 27.82 -4.04 -28.27
N LYS A 202 29.09 -4.06 -28.66
CA LYS A 202 30.16 -3.23 -28.11
C LYS A 202 30.55 -2.21 -29.18
N PRO A 203 29.87 -1.04 -29.25
CA PRO A 203 30.25 0.01 -30.17
C PRO A 203 31.70 0.46 -29.94
N PRO A 204 32.36 1.07 -30.93
CA PRO A 204 33.74 1.56 -30.78
C PRO A 204 33.84 2.58 -29.65
N VAL A 205 34.98 2.61 -28.95
CA VAL A 205 35.25 3.60 -27.90
C VAL A 205 35.44 4.98 -28.55
N ALA A 206 34.76 6.00 -28.05
CA ALA A 206 34.95 7.38 -28.48
C ALA A 206 35.99 8.07 -27.58
N ASP A 207 37.02 8.69 -28.16
CA ASP A 207 38.11 9.31 -27.37
C ASP A 207 37.64 10.50 -26.52
N ASN A 208 36.69 11.31 -27.03
CA ASN A 208 36.17 12.48 -26.32
C ASN A 208 34.69 12.75 -26.66
N PRO A 209 33.75 11.90 -26.18
CA PRO A 209 32.34 12.00 -26.56
C PRO A 209 31.67 13.29 -26.08
N PHE A 210 32.15 13.88 -24.97
CA PHE A 210 31.59 15.12 -24.43
C PHE A 210 32.06 16.39 -25.13
N ALA A 211 33.02 16.29 -26.06
CA ALA A 211 33.35 17.40 -26.97
C ALA A 211 32.36 17.52 -28.15
N ILE A 212 31.56 16.48 -28.39
CA ILE A 212 30.49 16.50 -29.39
C ILE A 212 29.40 17.45 -28.89
N LYS A 213 29.21 18.57 -29.59
CA LYS A 213 28.15 19.53 -29.29
C LYS A 213 26.82 19.05 -29.88
N GLY A 214 25.77 19.02 -29.07
CA GLY A 214 24.42 18.66 -29.50
C GLY A 214 24.21 17.16 -29.65
N ASP A 215 23.92 16.72 -30.87
CA ASP A 215 23.42 15.37 -31.14
C ASP A 215 24.55 14.33 -31.26
N TRP A 216 24.41 13.24 -30.52
CA TRP A 216 25.20 12.03 -30.71
C TRP A 216 24.52 11.17 -31.78
N LEU A 217 25.10 11.11 -32.97
CA LEU A 217 24.53 10.43 -34.15
C LEU A 217 25.24 9.14 -34.54
N THR A 218 26.20 8.68 -33.74
CA THR A 218 26.96 7.45 -33.99
C THR A 218 27.02 6.59 -32.74
N SER A 219 26.82 5.28 -32.89
CA SER A 219 26.95 4.33 -31.78
C SER A 219 28.37 4.38 -31.22
N MET A 220 28.50 4.43 -29.90
CA MET A 220 29.80 4.58 -29.24
C MET A 220 29.81 3.99 -27.82
N THR A 221 31.00 3.59 -27.39
CA THR A 221 31.31 3.33 -25.99
C THR A 221 31.94 4.59 -25.40
N VAL A 222 31.29 5.17 -24.40
CA VAL A 222 31.83 6.31 -23.65
C VAL A 222 32.87 5.77 -22.65
N PRO A 223 34.13 6.23 -22.69
CA PRO A 223 35.16 5.78 -21.76
C PRO A 223 34.82 6.18 -20.32
N VAL A 224 35.51 5.57 -19.36
CA VAL A 224 35.33 5.86 -17.93
C VAL A 224 35.60 7.34 -17.69
N ALA A 225 34.60 8.06 -17.18
CA ALA A 225 34.71 9.49 -16.96
C ALA A 225 33.90 9.94 -15.74
N LYS A 226 34.44 10.95 -15.04
CA LYS A 226 33.69 11.78 -14.09
C LYS A 226 33.28 13.06 -14.80
N GLN A 227 32.03 13.14 -15.26
CA GLN A 227 31.57 14.21 -16.12
C GLN A 227 30.43 15.01 -15.48
N LYS A 228 30.50 16.34 -15.61
CA LYS A 228 29.35 17.21 -15.38
C LYS A 228 28.73 17.57 -16.73
N VAL A 229 27.55 17.03 -17.02
CA VAL A 229 26.76 17.31 -18.22
C VAL A 229 26.18 18.72 -18.06
N ARG A 230 26.63 19.67 -18.88
CA ARG A 230 26.22 21.08 -18.79
C ARG A 230 25.11 21.44 -19.77
N GLU A 231 25.09 20.76 -20.90
CA GLU A 231 24.15 20.98 -22.00
C GLU A 231 23.39 19.69 -22.30
N PRO A 232 22.25 19.76 -22.99
CA PRO A 232 21.52 18.59 -23.43
C PRO A 232 22.35 17.73 -24.39
N ILE A 233 22.42 16.43 -24.11
CA ILE A 233 22.95 15.41 -25.03
C ILE A 233 21.75 14.71 -25.66
N ILE A 234 21.58 14.83 -26.97
CA ILE A 234 20.53 14.13 -27.70
C ILE A 234 21.13 12.88 -28.34
N VAL A 235 20.60 11.70 -28.01
CA VAL A 235 21.13 10.42 -28.51
C VAL A 235 20.24 9.90 -29.64
N GLY A 236 20.81 9.83 -30.84
CA GLY A 236 20.13 9.44 -32.08
C GLY A 236 19.21 10.52 -32.65
N HIS A 237 18.55 10.21 -33.75
CA HIS A 237 17.62 11.13 -34.42
C HIS A 237 16.51 10.38 -35.15
N ARG A 238 15.28 10.47 -34.64
CA ARG A 238 14.14 9.68 -35.15
C ARG A 238 13.75 10.03 -36.58
N GLU A 239 13.59 11.32 -36.90
CA GLU A 239 13.17 11.75 -38.26
C GLU A 239 14.16 11.35 -39.36
N LYS A 240 15.45 11.27 -39.01
CA LYS A 240 16.52 10.81 -39.91
C LYS A 240 16.72 9.30 -39.86
N ASN A 241 15.91 8.59 -39.08
CA ASN A 241 16.02 7.16 -38.82
C ASN A 241 17.41 6.71 -38.33
N ILE A 242 18.07 7.55 -37.51
CA ILE A 242 19.40 7.27 -36.96
C ILE A 242 19.22 6.68 -35.56
N TRP A 243 19.23 5.36 -35.48
CA TRP A 243 19.15 4.60 -34.23
C TRP A 243 20.54 4.20 -33.78
N ILE A 244 20.95 4.64 -32.59
CA ILE A 244 22.30 4.35 -32.09
C ILE A 244 22.30 3.69 -30.72
N THR A 245 23.40 3.01 -30.42
CA THR A 245 23.65 2.42 -29.10
C THR A 245 24.78 3.16 -28.43
N VAL A 246 24.52 3.67 -27.22
CA VAL A 246 25.52 4.29 -26.34
C VAL A 246 25.78 3.36 -25.18
N VAL A 247 27.03 2.96 -24.99
CA VAL A 247 27.46 2.15 -23.85
C VAL A 247 28.35 2.98 -22.94
N VAL A 248 27.95 3.18 -21.70
CA VAL A 248 28.77 3.85 -20.69
C VAL A 248 29.68 2.83 -20.03
N SER A 249 30.99 3.08 -20.09
CA SER A 249 31.97 2.21 -19.44
C SER A 249 31.74 2.15 -17.93
N PRO A 250 31.93 0.97 -17.30
CA PRO A 250 31.83 0.80 -15.85
C PRO A 250 32.61 1.85 -15.04
N ASN A 251 32.14 2.15 -13.83
CA ASN A 251 32.72 3.12 -12.90
C ASN A 251 32.64 4.59 -13.35
N SER A 252 31.83 4.90 -14.36
CA SER A 252 31.56 6.28 -14.76
C SER A 252 30.68 6.99 -13.73
N ILE A 253 30.92 8.29 -13.54
CA ILE A 253 30.15 9.15 -12.64
C ILE A 253 29.69 10.37 -13.42
N TRP A 254 28.39 10.48 -13.68
CA TRP A 254 27.83 11.60 -14.43
C TRP A 254 26.91 12.42 -13.54
N SER A 255 27.03 13.74 -13.64
CA SER A 255 26.15 14.67 -12.93
C SER A 255 25.53 15.69 -13.87
N GLY A 256 24.28 16.08 -13.63
CA GLY A 256 23.65 17.18 -14.36
C GLY A 256 24.01 18.54 -13.76
N ALA A 257 24.26 19.53 -14.61
CA ALA A 257 24.09 20.94 -14.26
C ALA A 257 22.62 21.37 -14.49
N GLU A 258 22.29 22.64 -14.26
CA GLU A 258 20.93 23.18 -14.40
C GLU A 258 20.24 22.83 -15.74
N ARG A 259 21.00 22.85 -16.85
CA ARG A 259 20.50 22.48 -18.19
C ARG A 259 20.98 21.11 -18.68
N GLY A 260 21.73 20.40 -17.85
CA GLY A 260 22.36 19.13 -18.20
C GLY A 260 21.37 17.98 -18.20
N LYS A 261 21.20 17.33 -19.35
CA LYS A 261 20.28 16.19 -19.52
C LYS A 261 20.73 15.28 -20.64
N VAL A 262 20.31 14.04 -20.60
CA VAL A 262 20.52 13.06 -21.67
C VAL A 262 19.15 12.63 -22.17
N HIS A 263 18.85 12.94 -23.43
CA HIS A 263 17.58 12.66 -24.07
C HIS A 263 17.79 11.64 -25.18
N LEU A 264 17.20 10.47 -25.04
CA LEU A 264 17.28 9.40 -26.01
C LEU A 264 16.15 9.57 -27.04
N ALA A 265 16.49 10.12 -28.21
CA ALA A 265 15.53 10.38 -29.29
C ALA A 265 15.30 9.15 -30.17
N ALA A 266 16.37 8.41 -30.52
CA ALA A 266 16.30 7.15 -31.25
C ALA A 266 17.51 6.26 -30.94
N GLY A 267 17.33 5.24 -30.10
CA GLY A 267 18.42 4.37 -29.73
C GLY A 267 18.26 3.60 -28.43
N THR A 268 19.40 3.09 -27.97
CA THR A 268 19.55 2.38 -26.72
C THR A 268 20.70 2.98 -25.91
N PHE A 269 20.48 3.17 -24.62
CA PHE A 269 21.51 3.63 -23.69
C PHE A 269 21.74 2.57 -22.62
N ILE A 270 22.98 2.12 -22.48
CA ILE A 270 23.38 1.03 -21.59
C ILE A 270 24.41 1.59 -20.62
N ALA A 271 24.20 1.40 -19.32
CA ALA A 271 25.22 1.68 -18.32
C ALA A 271 25.24 0.59 -17.26
N THR A 272 26.45 0.21 -16.86
CA THR A 272 26.66 -0.76 -15.79
C THR A 272 27.64 -0.21 -14.77
N LYS A 273 27.51 -0.61 -13.50
CA LYS A 273 28.45 -0.21 -12.42
C LYS A 273 28.74 1.30 -12.40
N SER A 274 27.75 2.13 -12.67
CA SER A 274 27.92 3.58 -12.88
C SER A 274 27.06 4.38 -11.92
N ARG A 275 27.39 5.66 -11.73
CA ARG A 275 26.67 6.56 -10.83
C ARG A 275 26.18 7.80 -11.57
N PHE A 276 24.94 8.19 -11.30
CA PHE A 276 24.29 9.34 -11.89
C PHE A 276 23.71 10.24 -10.80
N GLU A 277 23.93 11.55 -10.91
CA GLU A 277 23.55 12.52 -9.88
C GLU A 277 22.90 13.76 -10.49
N ASN A 278 21.73 14.16 -10.00
CA ASN A 278 21.01 15.37 -10.46
C ASN A 278 20.87 15.44 -11.99
N LEU A 279 20.66 14.27 -12.63
CA LEU A 279 20.63 14.16 -14.09
C LEU A 279 19.26 13.68 -14.56
N GLU A 280 18.73 14.34 -15.58
CA GLU A 280 17.55 13.88 -16.31
C GLU A 280 17.96 12.94 -17.44
N LEU A 281 17.40 11.73 -17.42
CA LEU A 281 17.59 10.65 -18.37
C LEU A 281 16.24 10.40 -19.06
N GLY A 282 15.91 11.23 -20.04
CA GLY A 282 14.63 11.20 -20.74
C GLY A 282 14.66 10.27 -21.95
N ALA A 283 13.58 9.54 -22.20
CA ALA A 283 13.46 8.70 -23.40
C ALA A 283 12.22 9.10 -24.23
N ASP A 284 12.38 9.16 -25.55
CA ASP A 284 11.28 9.33 -26.51
C ASP A 284 10.71 7.97 -26.94
N HIS A 285 9.78 7.94 -27.88
CA HIS A 285 9.13 6.73 -28.36
C HIS A 285 10.11 5.64 -28.86
N ALA A 286 9.88 4.41 -28.40
CA ALA A 286 10.58 3.17 -28.73
C ALA A 286 12.05 3.11 -28.29
N ASN A 287 12.45 4.01 -27.39
CA ASN A 287 13.79 4.07 -26.81
C ASN A 287 13.92 3.25 -25.54
N ARG A 288 15.16 2.81 -25.24
CA ARG A 288 15.43 1.91 -24.12
C ARG A 288 16.65 2.35 -23.32
N PHE A 289 16.44 2.53 -22.02
CA PHE A 289 17.51 2.61 -21.03
C PHE A 289 17.69 1.26 -20.34
N TYR A 290 18.94 0.81 -20.26
CA TYR A 290 19.34 -0.38 -19.53
C TYR A 290 20.39 -0.02 -18.48
N PHE A 291 20.03 -0.20 -17.22
CA PHE A 291 20.89 0.08 -16.07
C PHE A 291 21.07 -1.17 -15.23
N ALA A 292 22.33 -1.58 -15.04
CA ALA A 292 22.64 -2.73 -14.19
C ALA A 292 23.74 -2.39 -13.18
N ASN A 293 23.48 -2.61 -11.89
CA ASN A 293 24.39 -2.24 -10.81
C ASN A 293 24.71 -0.74 -10.82
N CYS A 294 23.70 0.12 -10.99
CA CYS A 294 23.90 1.57 -11.06
C CYS A 294 23.26 2.30 -9.86
N ALA A 295 23.83 3.44 -9.49
CA ALA A 295 23.29 4.32 -8.45
C ALA A 295 22.77 5.62 -9.06
N PHE A 296 21.62 6.09 -8.58
CA PHE A 296 20.96 7.31 -9.02
C PHE A 296 20.60 8.17 -7.81
N THR A 297 21.09 9.40 -7.77
CA THR A 297 20.73 10.37 -6.72
C THR A 297 20.07 11.57 -7.36
N SER A 298 18.81 11.84 -7.01
CA SER A 298 18.04 12.97 -7.53
C SER A 298 17.94 12.98 -9.06
N CYS A 299 17.89 11.81 -9.69
CA CYS A 299 17.71 11.68 -11.14
C CYS A 299 16.22 11.67 -11.53
N LYS A 300 15.95 11.96 -12.81
CA LYS A 300 14.60 11.92 -13.38
C LYS A 300 14.56 11.09 -14.65
N PHE A 301 13.47 10.35 -14.86
CA PHE A 301 13.25 9.46 -16.01
C PHE A 301 11.97 9.81 -16.78
N PRO A 302 11.84 11.03 -17.33
CA PRO A 302 10.62 11.44 -18.03
C PRO A 302 10.48 10.77 -19.39
N LYS A 303 9.23 10.65 -19.87
CA LYS A 303 8.98 10.56 -21.31
C LYS A 303 9.29 11.94 -21.90
N VAL A 304 10.12 11.98 -22.95
CA VAL A 304 10.42 13.20 -23.71
C VAL A 304 9.98 13.06 -25.15
N GLY A 305 10.11 14.13 -25.92
CA GLY A 305 9.72 14.16 -27.33
C GLY A 305 8.21 14.17 -27.57
N TRP A 306 7.84 14.40 -28.83
CA TRP A 306 6.47 14.64 -29.27
C TRP A 306 5.86 13.44 -30.02
N TRP A 307 6.61 12.34 -30.16
CA TRP A 307 6.13 11.16 -30.84
C TRP A 307 5.21 10.34 -29.92
N HIS A 308 4.08 9.92 -30.47
CA HIS A 308 3.01 9.19 -29.78
C HIS A 308 2.38 8.10 -30.68
N ASP A 309 3.08 7.69 -31.74
CA ASP A 309 2.60 6.81 -32.80
C ASP A 309 2.52 5.34 -32.38
N GLY A 310 1.40 4.96 -31.78
CA GLY A 310 0.92 3.56 -31.64
C GLY A 310 1.70 2.67 -30.67
N GLY A 311 0.97 1.85 -29.91
CA GLY A 311 1.55 0.85 -29.01
C GLY A 311 1.69 1.29 -27.55
N TRP A 312 2.38 0.45 -26.78
CA TRP A 312 2.56 0.58 -25.33
C TRP A 312 4.00 0.90 -24.97
N PHE A 313 4.17 1.63 -23.86
CA PHE A 313 5.46 1.90 -23.22
C PHE A 313 6.43 2.58 -24.17
N PHE A 314 6.14 3.82 -24.53
CA PHE A 314 6.96 4.59 -25.45
C PHE A 314 8.41 4.73 -24.97
N ALA A 315 8.59 5.16 -23.73
CA ALA A 315 9.86 5.29 -23.02
C ALA A 315 10.06 4.08 -22.11
N LYS A 316 11.09 3.26 -22.36
CA LYS A 316 11.36 2.04 -21.59
C LYS A 316 12.59 2.18 -20.70
N HIS A 317 12.42 1.96 -19.42
CA HIS A 317 13.49 1.99 -18.41
C HIS A 317 13.62 0.63 -17.74
N TYR A 318 14.81 0.05 -17.80
CA TYR A 318 15.15 -1.19 -17.13
C TYR A 318 16.23 -0.95 -16.06
N PHE A 319 15.96 -1.42 -14.86
CA PHE A 319 16.85 -1.36 -13.71
C PHE A 319 17.06 -2.76 -13.13
N GLU A 320 18.32 -3.13 -12.95
CA GLU A 320 18.72 -4.37 -12.32
C GLU A 320 19.79 -4.08 -11.26
N ASN A 321 19.55 -4.51 -10.01
CA ASN A 321 20.51 -4.27 -8.91
C ASN A 321 20.86 -2.79 -8.72
N CYS A 322 19.91 -1.89 -8.97
CA CYS A 322 20.11 -0.44 -8.90
C CYS A 322 19.66 0.15 -7.56
N HIS A 323 20.31 1.23 -7.15
CA HIS A 323 19.88 2.07 -6.01
C HIS A 323 19.42 3.43 -6.52
N ILE A 324 18.16 3.76 -6.30
CA ILE A 324 17.53 5.02 -6.73
C ILE A 324 17.13 5.81 -5.49
N LYS A 325 17.64 7.03 -5.36
CA LYS A 325 17.42 7.89 -4.20
C LYS A 325 16.85 9.26 -4.57
N GLY A 326 15.85 9.71 -3.83
CA GLY A 326 15.33 11.08 -3.84
C GLY A 326 14.32 11.42 -4.94
N SER A 327 14.63 11.15 -6.21
CA SER A 327 13.72 11.46 -7.33
C SER A 327 13.64 10.33 -8.34
N TYR A 328 12.51 10.27 -9.06
CA TYR A 328 12.28 9.27 -10.09
C TYR A 328 11.58 9.82 -11.33
N ALA A 329 10.28 10.13 -11.28
CA ALA A 329 9.53 10.65 -12.43
C ALA A 329 8.40 11.58 -11.97
N GLY A 330 8.02 12.55 -12.81
CA GLY A 330 6.93 13.48 -12.51
C GLY A 330 5.54 12.99 -12.91
N ARG A 331 5.44 12.21 -13.98
CA ARG A 331 4.18 11.65 -14.51
C ARG A 331 4.44 10.28 -15.11
N LEU A 332 3.56 9.33 -14.84
CA LEU A 332 3.63 7.98 -15.39
C LEU A 332 2.30 7.59 -16.01
N THR A 333 2.33 7.20 -17.28
CA THR A 333 1.17 6.60 -17.95
C THR A 333 1.61 5.30 -18.62
N VAL A 334 0.76 4.27 -18.61
CA VAL A 334 1.13 2.97 -19.21
C VAL A 334 1.34 3.05 -20.72
N GLN A 335 0.75 4.05 -21.39
CA GLN A 335 1.01 4.33 -22.79
C GLN A 335 2.42 4.88 -23.00
N GLU A 336 2.86 5.81 -22.14
CA GLU A 336 4.12 6.52 -22.32
C GLU A 336 5.32 5.83 -21.67
N ASN A 337 5.14 5.12 -20.55
CA ASN A 337 6.23 4.71 -19.69
C ASN A 337 6.21 3.20 -19.42
N GLY A 338 7.22 2.49 -19.93
CA GLY A 338 7.59 1.17 -19.45
C GLY A 338 8.63 1.29 -18.35
N ILE A 339 8.35 0.70 -17.20
CA ILE A 339 9.26 0.59 -16.06
C ILE A 339 9.38 -0.88 -15.67
N ARG A 340 10.60 -1.40 -15.76
CA ARG A 340 10.97 -2.67 -15.15
C ARG A 340 12.10 -2.46 -14.16
N ALA A 341 11.86 -2.85 -12.91
CA ALA A 341 12.89 -2.86 -11.88
C ALA A 341 12.97 -4.24 -11.23
N GLN A 342 14.17 -4.76 -11.09
CA GLN A 342 14.42 -6.05 -10.48
C GLN A 342 15.54 -5.93 -9.45
N THR A 343 15.31 -6.42 -8.23
CA THR A 343 16.35 -6.46 -7.20
C THR A 343 16.90 -5.06 -6.92
N CYS A 344 16.04 -4.04 -6.93
CA CYS A 344 16.42 -2.64 -6.79
C CYS A 344 16.04 -2.08 -5.41
N VAL A 345 16.68 -0.98 -5.01
CA VAL A 345 16.34 -0.23 -3.81
C VAL A 345 15.90 1.18 -4.20
N PHE A 346 14.72 1.58 -3.74
CA PHE A 346 14.20 2.94 -3.85
C PHE A 346 14.19 3.57 -2.46
N GLU A 347 14.81 4.73 -2.30
CA GLU A 347 14.98 5.40 -1.00
C GLU A 347 14.58 6.87 -1.08
N ASP A 348 13.73 7.31 -0.15
CA ASP A 348 13.26 8.70 -0.08
C ASP A 348 12.62 9.18 -1.40
N VAL A 349 11.92 8.29 -2.11
CA VAL A 349 11.27 8.60 -3.40
C VAL A 349 9.77 8.82 -3.21
N GLU A 350 9.26 9.91 -3.78
CA GLU A 350 7.84 10.17 -3.96
C GLU A 350 7.43 9.78 -5.39
N PHE A 351 6.65 8.71 -5.52
CA PHE A 351 6.20 8.21 -6.81
C PHE A 351 4.93 8.93 -7.29
N PRO A 352 4.82 9.25 -8.59
CA PRO A 352 3.59 9.81 -9.14
C PRO A 352 2.55 8.71 -9.37
N THR A 353 1.28 9.10 -9.43
CA THR A 353 0.18 8.21 -9.83
C THR A 353 0.45 7.64 -11.22
N ILE A 354 0.21 6.34 -11.38
CA ILE A 354 0.26 5.68 -12.68
C ILE A 354 -1.14 5.73 -13.27
N ARG A 355 -1.25 6.32 -14.47
CA ARG A 355 -2.49 6.28 -15.23
C ARG A 355 -2.55 5.05 -16.12
N PHE A 356 -3.55 4.22 -15.92
CA PHE A 356 -3.82 3.01 -16.71
C PHE A 356 -4.74 3.29 -17.92
N GLN A 357 -5.29 4.50 -18.02
CA GLN A 357 -6.22 4.91 -19.07
C GLN A 357 -7.42 3.96 -19.16
N LYS A 358 -7.63 3.34 -20.33
CA LYS A 358 -8.74 2.40 -20.59
C LYS A 358 -8.44 0.97 -20.17
N HIS A 359 -7.29 0.71 -19.54
CA HIS A 359 -6.81 -0.63 -19.19
C HIS A 359 -6.89 -0.90 -17.70
N GLN A 360 -6.91 -2.18 -17.34
CA GLN A 360 -6.94 -2.61 -15.95
C GLN A 360 -5.50 -2.90 -15.48
N PRO A 361 -5.12 -2.57 -14.23
CA PRO A 361 -3.81 -2.96 -13.69
C PRO A 361 -3.54 -4.47 -13.82
N ALA A 362 -4.58 -5.30 -13.68
CA ALA A 362 -4.51 -6.75 -13.84
C ALA A 362 -4.00 -7.19 -15.24
N ASP A 363 -4.23 -6.40 -16.28
CA ASP A 363 -3.79 -6.71 -17.66
C ASP A 363 -2.26 -6.66 -17.79
N PHE A 364 -1.61 -5.90 -16.92
CA PHE A 364 -0.17 -5.70 -16.94
C PHE A 364 0.56 -6.57 -15.93
N VAL A 365 -0.16 -7.41 -15.17
CA VAL A 365 0.47 -8.24 -14.14
C VAL A 365 1.60 -9.05 -14.75
N ASN A 366 1.46 -9.63 -15.95
CA ASN A 366 2.53 -10.39 -16.61
C ASN A 366 3.29 -9.61 -17.69
N ASP A 367 3.08 -8.30 -17.80
CA ASP A 367 3.78 -7.49 -18.79
C ASP A 367 5.27 -7.37 -18.43
N LYS A 368 6.13 -7.49 -19.46
CA LYS A 368 7.59 -7.48 -19.26
C LYS A 368 8.17 -6.10 -19.01
N TRP A 369 7.43 -5.03 -19.29
CA TRP A 369 7.86 -3.64 -19.18
C TRP A 369 7.14 -2.86 -18.09
N LEU A 370 6.19 -3.44 -17.35
CA LEU A 370 5.48 -2.74 -16.29
C LEU A 370 5.48 -3.55 -15.00
N ARG A 371 6.65 -3.68 -14.35
CA ARG A 371 6.81 -4.55 -13.19
C ARG A 371 7.99 -4.20 -12.29
N LEU A 372 7.76 -4.26 -10.98
CA LEU A 372 8.80 -4.11 -9.97
C LEU A 372 8.86 -5.37 -9.11
N VAL A 373 9.99 -6.07 -9.15
CA VAL A 373 10.11 -7.42 -8.57
C VAL A 373 11.30 -7.51 -7.63
N ASN A 374 11.09 -8.08 -6.44
CA ASN A 374 12.12 -8.20 -5.42
C ASN A 374 12.81 -6.86 -5.12
N CYS A 375 12.03 -5.78 -5.12
CA CYS A 375 12.53 -4.44 -4.83
C CYS A 375 12.30 -4.08 -3.36
N ARG A 376 13.14 -3.19 -2.83
CA ARG A 376 12.99 -2.60 -1.50
C ARG A 376 12.66 -1.12 -1.62
N PHE A 377 11.66 -0.68 -0.87
CA PHE A 377 11.24 0.71 -0.77
C PHE A 377 11.48 1.18 0.67
N VAL A 378 12.21 2.28 0.84
CA VAL A 378 12.58 2.82 2.15
C VAL A 378 12.18 4.28 2.20
N LYS A 379 11.29 4.64 3.13
CA LYS A 379 10.76 6.01 3.30
C LYS A 379 10.14 6.58 2.03
N CYS A 380 9.55 5.71 1.21
CA CYS A 380 8.89 6.12 -0.02
C CYS A 380 7.43 6.52 0.22
N LYS A 381 6.91 7.41 -0.62
CA LYS A 381 5.48 7.64 -0.78
C LYS A 381 5.02 7.02 -2.09
N LEU A 382 4.05 6.13 -2.02
CA LEU A 382 3.55 5.38 -3.17
C LEU A 382 2.05 5.58 -3.31
N PRO A 383 1.54 5.98 -4.49
CA PRO A 383 0.12 5.91 -4.76
C PRO A 383 -0.29 4.45 -5.01
N LEU A 384 -1.57 4.13 -4.76
CA LEU A 384 -2.11 2.77 -4.91
C LEU A 384 -1.82 2.19 -6.31
N SER A 385 -2.05 2.96 -7.36
CA SER A 385 -1.75 2.61 -8.76
C SER A 385 -0.32 2.11 -8.98
N PHE A 386 0.66 2.72 -8.32
CA PHE A 386 2.06 2.30 -8.41
C PHE A 386 2.31 1.01 -7.63
N LEU A 387 1.71 0.87 -6.45
CA LEU A 387 1.80 -0.34 -5.63
C LEU A 387 1.31 -1.58 -6.38
N LEU A 388 0.28 -1.44 -7.23
CA LEU A 388 -0.29 -2.53 -8.04
C LEU A 388 0.69 -3.15 -9.05
N LEU A 389 1.84 -2.50 -9.32
CA LEU A 389 2.89 -3.03 -10.20
C LEU A 389 3.95 -3.86 -9.45
N THR A 390 3.88 -3.92 -8.13
CA THR A 390 4.90 -4.55 -7.30
C THR A 390 4.65 -6.04 -7.09
N ARG A 391 5.72 -6.83 -7.02
CA ARG A 391 5.68 -8.27 -6.74
C ARG A 391 6.83 -8.68 -5.86
N ASP A 392 6.52 -9.36 -4.76
CA ASP A 392 7.50 -9.82 -3.76
C ASP A 392 8.42 -8.69 -3.26
N CYS A 393 7.85 -7.50 -3.02
CA CYS A 393 8.60 -6.30 -2.63
C CYS A 393 8.53 -6.01 -1.12
N VAL A 394 9.58 -5.36 -0.61
CA VAL A 394 9.74 -4.98 0.80
C VAL A 394 9.50 -3.48 0.97
N PHE A 395 8.76 -3.08 1.99
CA PHE A 395 8.39 -1.70 2.28
C PHE A 395 8.73 -1.32 3.72
N GLU A 396 9.57 -0.31 3.89
CA GLU A 396 10.12 0.12 5.18
C GLU A 396 9.83 1.59 5.42
N ASN A 397 9.03 1.91 6.43
CA ASN A 397 8.64 3.27 6.77
C ASN A 397 7.99 4.03 5.58
N CYS A 398 7.28 3.30 4.72
CA CYS A 398 6.62 3.88 3.55
C CYS A 398 5.22 4.39 3.88
N VAL A 399 4.68 5.25 3.02
CA VAL A 399 3.27 5.64 3.03
C VAL A 399 2.66 5.27 1.69
N VAL A 400 1.66 4.40 1.71
CA VAL A 400 0.79 4.14 0.56
C VAL A 400 -0.40 5.08 0.65
N SER A 401 -0.61 5.94 -0.34
CA SER A 401 -1.70 6.91 -0.39
C SER A 401 -2.70 6.58 -1.49
N GLU A 402 -3.83 7.27 -1.49
CA GLU A 402 -4.72 7.31 -2.64
C GLU A 402 -4.00 7.87 -3.87
N ASP A 403 -4.50 7.45 -5.04
CA ASP A 403 -4.08 7.98 -6.32
C ASP A 403 -4.59 9.42 -6.47
N ILE A 404 -3.65 10.36 -6.55
CA ILE A 404 -3.94 11.75 -6.88
C ILE A 404 -4.03 11.84 -8.41
N ASP A 405 -5.09 12.43 -8.95
CA ASP A 405 -5.20 12.74 -10.39
C ASP A 405 -5.21 11.49 -11.31
N ARG A 406 -6.16 10.58 -11.05
CA ARG A 406 -6.45 9.42 -11.91
C ARG A 406 -7.02 9.80 -13.28
N GLY A 407 -7.48 11.04 -13.48
CA GLY A 407 -8.10 11.48 -14.72
C GLY A 407 -9.25 10.55 -15.16
N ASP A 408 -9.22 10.14 -16.43
CA ASP A 408 -10.24 9.29 -17.06
C ASP A 408 -9.96 7.78 -16.92
N ASP A 409 -9.16 7.38 -15.92
CA ASP A 409 -8.88 5.97 -15.68
C ASP A 409 -10.16 5.19 -15.36
N VAL A 410 -10.31 4.02 -15.97
CA VAL A 410 -11.43 3.13 -15.71
C VAL A 410 -11.41 2.60 -14.27
N GLU A 411 -12.60 2.32 -13.72
CA GLU A 411 -12.72 1.67 -12.41
C GLU A 411 -12.00 0.31 -12.43
N ILE A 412 -11.29 -0.01 -11.34
CA ILE A 412 -10.58 -1.28 -11.23
C ILE A 412 -11.60 -2.38 -10.90
N THR A 413 -11.84 -3.24 -11.88
CA THR A 413 -12.86 -4.30 -11.84
C THR A 413 -12.26 -5.70 -11.94
N LYS A 414 -11.06 -5.84 -12.51
CA LYS A 414 -10.37 -7.14 -12.58
C LYS A 414 -9.64 -7.44 -11.28
N PRO A 415 -9.83 -8.63 -10.67
CA PRO A 415 -9.17 -9.02 -9.44
C PRO A 415 -7.64 -8.93 -9.54
N ILE A 416 -7.02 -8.29 -8.55
CA ILE A 416 -5.57 -8.21 -8.41
C ILE A 416 -5.20 -8.35 -6.94
N GLN A 417 -4.16 -9.13 -6.67
CA GLN A 417 -3.64 -9.38 -5.33
C GLN A 417 -2.18 -8.98 -5.26
N ILE A 418 -1.81 -8.21 -4.23
CA ILE A 418 -0.45 -7.77 -3.96
C ILE A 418 -0.02 -8.26 -2.58
N ASP A 419 1.14 -8.91 -2.53
CA ASP A 419 1.79 -9.28 -1.29
C ASP A 419 2.86 -8.25 -0.95
N MET A 420 2.71 -7.57 0.20
CA MET A 420 3.65 -6.57 0.70
C MET A 420 4.37 -7.09 1.93
N TYR A 421 5.70 -7.11 1.95
CA TYR A 421 6.46 -7.38 3.17
C TYR A 421 6.76 -6.05 3.86
N VAL A 422 6.14 -5.80 5.02
CA VAL A 422 6.08 -4.45 5.59
C VAL A 422 6.81 -4.34 6.94
N SER A 423 7.50 -3.22 7.13
CA SER A 423 8.00 -2.72 8.42
C SER A 423 7.61 -1.25 8.56
N ASN A 424 6.81 -0.92 9.59
CA ASN A 424 6.34 0.44 9.89
C ASN A 424 5.74 1.20 8.68
N THR A 425 5.12 0.49 7.73
CA THR A 425 4.52 1.09 6.53
C THR A 425 3.03 1.35 6.76
N GLN A 426 2.57 2.53 6.37
CA GLN A 426 1.18 2.96 6.54
C GLN A 426 0.41 2.87 5.22
N ILE A 427 -0.79 2.31 5.25
CA ILE A 427 -1.72 2.35 4.11
C ILE A 427 -2.83 3.35 4.43
N ARG A 428 -2.86 4.46 3.69
CA ARG A 428 -3.78 5.59 3.83
C ARG A 428 -4.65 5.71 2.57
N VAL A 429 -5.47 4.68 2.33
CA VAL A 429 -6.44 4.64 1.22
C VAL A 429 -7.84 4.67 1.83
N ASN A 430 -8.63 5.73 1.58
CA ASN A 430 -9.95 5.91 2.19
C ASN A 430 -10.94 4.87 1.67
N LYS A 431 -10.87 4.52 0.39
CA LYS A 431 -11.71 3.48 -0.22
C LYS A 431 -10.88 2.55 -1.12
N MET A 432 -10.64 1.33 -0.64
CA MET A 432 -10.01 0.29 -1.45
C MET A 432 -10.96 -0.16 -2.58
N PRO A 433 -10.51 -0.26 -3.84
CA PRO A 433 -11.31 -0.88 -4.89
C PRO A 433 -11.64 -2.33 -4.54
N ALA A 434 -12.88 -2.76 -4.76
CA ALA A 434 -13.34 -4.10 -4.36
C ALA A 434 -12.55 -5.24 -5.02
N ALA A 435 -11.99 -5.00 -6.21
CA ALA A 435 -11.18 -5.97 -6.95
C ALA A 435 -9.70 -6.00 -6.51
N VAL A 436 -9.28 -5.15 -5.57
CA VAL A 436 -7.88 -5.08 -5.10
C VAL A 436 -7.76 -5.72 -3.71
N THR A 437 -6.90 -6.72 -3.58
CA THR A 437 -6.53 -7.32 -2.30
C THR A 437 -5.07 -7.02 -1.98
N ILE A 438 -4.79 -6.50 -0.78
CA ILE A 438 -3.43 -6.23 -0.30
C ILE A 438 -3.16 -7.09 0.93
N ASN A 439 -2.23 -8.03 0.81
CA ASN A 439 -1.79 -8.86 1.92
C ASN A 439 -0.52 -8.28 2.54
N GLN A 440 -0.61 -7.84 3.79
CA GLN A 440 0.57 -7.42 4.54
C GLN A 440 1.22 -8.63 5.22
N LYS A 441 2.43 -8.95 4.79
CA LYS A 441 3.28 -10.01 5.34
C LYS A 441 4.33 -9.42 6.28
N LYS A 442 4.72 -10.22 7.28
CA LYS A 442 5.70 -9.80 8.30
C LYS A 442 7.08 -9.58 7.68
N TYR A 443 7.79 -8.57 8.18
CA TYR A 443 9.17 -8.28 7.78
C TYR A 443 10.16 -9.41 8.12
N SER A 444 9.82 -10.28 9.08
CA SER A 444 10.65 -11.43 9.46
C SER A 444 10.58 -12.60 8.48
N ASP A 445 9.83 -12.48 7.37
CA ASP A 445 9.75 -13.52 6.36
C ASP A 445 11.12 -13.75 5.70
N PRO A 446 11.58 -15.00 5.51
CA PRO A 446 12.85 -15.31 4.87
C PRO A 446 13.05 -14.65 3.50
N LYS A 447 11.98 -14.39 2.75
CA LYS A 447 12.04 -13.69 1.46
C LYS A 447 12.58 -12.27 1.59
N VAL A 448 12.38 -11.60 2.72
CA VAL A 448 12.89 -10.25 2.98
C VAL A 448 14.42 -10.22 2.96
N ALA A 449 15.08 -11.27 3.44
CA ALA A 449 16.53 -11.37 3.44
C ALA A 449 17.13 -11.51 2.02
N ALA A 450 16.35 -12.03 1.06
CA ALA A 450 16.77 -12.16 -0.33
C ALA A 450 16.67 -10.83 -1.12
N VAL A 451 15.86 -9.88 -0.64
CA VAL A 451 15.72 -8.56 -1.25
C VAL A 451 16.87 -7.66 -0.78
N PRO A 452 17.62 -7.00 -1.69
CA PRO A 452 18.83 -6.28 -1.34
C PRO A 452 18.55 -5.03 -0.51
N THR A 453 19.56 -4.59 0.24
CA THR A 453 19.60 -3.31 0.95
C THR A 453 20.39 -2.27 0.16
N ALA A 454 20.21 -0.98 0.48
CA ALA A 454 21.03 0.09 -0.10
C ALA A 454 22.53 -0.18 0.12
N ALA A 455 22.90 -0.66 1.31
CA ALA A 455 24.27 -1.01 1.66
C ALA A 455 24.81 -2.17 0.80
N SER A 456 24.03 -3.24 0.60
CA SER A 456 24.47 -4.38 -0.20
C SER A 456 24.64 -4.04 -1.67
N LEU A 457 23.74 -3.22 -2.24
CA LEU A 457 23.92 -2.72 -3.62
C LEU A 457 25.10 -1.76 -3.73
N THR A 458 25.29 -0.87 -2.76
CA THR A 458 26.47 0.02 -2.72
C THR A 458 27.77 -0.77 -2.69
N ALA A 459 27.84 -1.84 -1.89
CA ALA A 459 28.99 -2.74 -1.86
C ALA A 459 29.18 -3.50 -3.18
N LEU A 460 28.09 -3.94 -3.82
CA LEU A 460 28.13 -4.58 -5.14
C LEU A 460 28.67 -3.64 -6.22
N MET A 461 28.29 -2.36 -6.18
CA MET A 461 28.75 -1.33 -7.12
C MET A 461 30.20 -0.87 -6.88
N ALA A 462 30.76 -1.13 -5.70
CA ALA A 462 32.16 -0.84 -5.37
C ALA A 462 33.14 -1.94 -5.80
N LYS A 463 32.63 -3.14 -6.11
CA LYS A 463 33.38 -4.28 -6.67
C LYS A 463 33.28 -4.29 -8.19
#